data_AF-A0AAP0NV59-F1
#
_entry.id   AF-A0AAP0NV59-F1
#
_cell.length_a   1.000
_cell.length_b   1.000
_cell.length_c   1.000
_cell.angle_alpha   90.00
_cell.angle_beta   90.00
_cell.angle_gamma   90.00
#
_symmetry.space_group_name_H-M   'P 1'
#
loop_
_entity.id
_entity.type
_entity.pdbx_description
1 polymer ?
#
loop_
_entity_poly.entity_id
_entity_poly.type
_entity_poly.pdbx_seq_one_letter_code
_entity_poly.pdbx_strand_id
1 'polypeptide(L)' 'MGGILQDANELFNLRHASLRNVVERLFGIFKSRFTIFKTAPPFPFKIQAELVLACAGLHNYLRKECRSMNFQLN' A
#
# COMPACT_ATOMS: atom_id res chain seq x y z
N MET A 1 -25.63 13.58 7.79
CA MET A 1 -25.18 13.22 9.15
C MET A 1 -23.67 13.28 9.20
N GLY A 2 -23.12 14.43 9.57
CA GLY A 2 -21.68 14.62 9.78
C GLY A 2 -21.52 15.23 11.16
N GLY A 3 -21.35 14.39 12.17
CA GLY A 3 -21.02 14.82 13.53
C GLY A 3 -19.52 14.73 13.71
N ILE A 4 -18.92 15.80 14.22
CA ILE A 4 -17.55 15.85 14.72
C ILE A 4 -17.34 14.62 15.61
N LEU A 5 -16.27 13.85 15.38
CA LEU A 5 -15.92 12.66 16.17
C LEU A 5 -15.84 13.08 17.65
N GLN A 6 -16.88 12.77 18.42
CA GLN A 6 -17.09 13.32 19.76
C GLN A 6 -16.36 12.51 20.83
N ASP A 7 -15.97 11.27 20.53
CA ASP A 7 -15.28 10.38 21.45
C ASP A 7 -13.84 10.09 21.01
N ALA A 8 -12.91 10.09 21.98
CA ALA A 8 -11.50 9.83 21.73
C ALA A 8 -11.27 8.44 21.07
N ASN A 9 -12.13 7.45 21.38
CA ASN A 9 -12.04 6.13 20.77
C ASN A 9 -12.51 6.13 19.32
N GLU A 10 -13.53 6.92 18.96
CA GLU A 10 -13.95 7.04 17.57
C GLU A 10 -12.85 7.67 16.70
N LEU A 11 -12.20 8.73 17.20
CA LEU A 11 -11.08 9.34 16.50
C LEU A 11 -9.89 8.39 16.38
N PHE A 12 -9.58 7.62 17.42
CA PHE A 12 -8.56 6.58 17.40
C PHE A 12 -8.89 5.50 16.36
N ASN A 13 -10.10 4.96 16.40
CA ASN A 13 -10.57 3.93 15.49
C ASN A 13 -10.55 4.40 14.03
N LEU A 14 -10.98 5.64 13.77
CA LEU A 14 -10.94 6.22 12.43
C LEU A 14 -9.50 6.33 11.92
N ARG A 15 -8.57 6.86 12.73
CA ARG A 15 -7.15 6.98 12.34
C ARG A 15 -6.51 5.62 12.12
N HIS A 16 -6.78 4.66 13.00
CA HIS A 16 -6.30 3.30 12.88
C HIS A 16 -6.84 2.60 11.62
N ALA A 17 -8.14 2.70 11.35
CA ALA A 17 -8.76 2.16 10.15
C ALA A 17 -8.23 2.83 8.88
N SER A 18 -8.00 4.14 8.89
CA SER A 18 -7.41 4.89 7.78
C SER A 18 -5.99 4.39 7.47
N LEU A 19 -5.13 4.25 8.49
CA LEU A 19 -3.79 3.70 8.34
C LEU A 19 -3.83 2.26 7.82
N ARG A 20 -4.67 1.41 8.42
CA ARG A 20 -4.84 0.01 8.01
C ARG A 20 -5.27 -0.09 6.55
N ASN A 21 -6.22 0.73 6.11
CA ASN A 21 -6.66 0.77 4.72
C ASN A 21 -5.52 1.12 3.75
N VAL A 22 -4.64 2.06 4.11
CA VAL A 22 -3.46 2.37 3.28
C VAL A 22 -2.52 1.16 3.17
N VAL A 23 -2.25 0.49 4.29
CA VAL A 23 -1.39 -0.71 4.32
C VAL A 23 -2.01 -1.86 3.51
N GLU A 24 -3.29 -2.15 3.68
CA GLU A 24 -4.00 -3.20 2.96
C GLU A 24 -4.04 -2.92 1.45
N ARG A 25 -4.29 -1.66 1.04
CA ARG A 25 -4.24 -1.26 -0.37
C ARG A 25 -2.86 -1.46 -0.98
N LEU A 26 -1.79 -1.14 -0.23
CA LEU A 26 -0.42 -1.35 -0.68
C LEU A 26 -0.14 -2.84 -0.93
N PHE A 27 -0.51 -3.70 0.02
CA PHE A 27 -0.40 -5.15 -0.17
C PHE A 27 -1.28 -5.66 -1.31
N GLY A 28 -2.47 -5.11 -1.51
CA GLY A 28 -3.33 -5.42 -2.66
C GLY A 28 -2.65 -5.13 -4.00
N ILE A 29 -2.02 -3.95 -4.14
CA ILE A 29 -1.24 -3.58 -5.33
C ILE A 29 -0.08 -4.56 -5.53
N PHE A 30 0.65 -4.89 -4.47
CA PHE A 30 1.79 -5.80 -4.56
C PHE A 30 1.38 -7.22 -4.96
N LYS A 31 0.28 -7.75 -4.40
CA LYS A 31 -0.27 -9.06 -4.80
C LYS A 31 -0.76 -9.07 -6.26
N SER A 32 -1.30 -7.95 -6.73
CA SER A 32 -1.75 -7.80 -8.13
C SER A 32 -0.59 -7.69 -9.12
N ARG A 33 0.49 -6.97 -8.77
CA ARG A 33 1.60 -6.66 -9.67
C ARG A 33 2.76 -7.65 -9.61
N PHE A 34 3.03 -8.22 -8.44
CA PHE A 34 4.17 -9.10 -8.23
C PHE A 34 3.70 -10.47 -7.77
N THR A 35 3.94 -11.47 -8.62
CA THR A 35 3.54 -12.88 -8.39
C THR A 35 4.13 -13.44 -7.09
N ILE A 36 5.28 -12.93 -6.63
CA ILE A 36 5.96 -13.33 -5.39
C ILE A 36 5.12 -13.12 -4.13
N PHE A 37 4.12 -12.21 -4.14
CA PHE A 37 3.23 -12.00 -3.00
C PHE A 37 1.90 -12.76 -3.09
N LYS A 38 1.65 -13.52 -4.17
CA LYS A 38 0.42 -14.32 -4.31
C LYS A 38 0.38 -15.49 -3.32
N THR A 39 1.54 -16.02 -2.98
CA THR A 39 1.75 -17.01 -1.92
C THR A 39 2.64 -16.42 -0.83
N ALA A 40 2.62 -17.01 0.37
CA ALA A 40 3.56 -16.63 1.41
C ALA A 40 4.99 -16.91 0.91
N PRO A 41 5.87 -15.89 0.80
CA PRO A 41 7.22 -16.13 0.33
C PRO A 41 7.94 -17.06 1.32
N PRO A 42 8.67 -18.09 0.86
CA PRO A 42 9.39 -19.04 1.73
C PRO A 42 10.68 -18.42 2.29
N PHE A 43 10.65 -17.14 2.64
CA PHE A 43 11.79 -16.39 3.13
C PHE A 43 11.63 -16.01 4.59
N PRO A 44 12.72 -15.87 5.35
CA PRO A 44 12.69 -15.29 6.68
C PRO A 44 12.04 -13.90 6.69
N PHE A 45 11.40 -13.54 7.81
CA PHE A 45 10.68 -12.27 7.94
C PHE A 45 11.50 -11.04 7.52
N LYS A 46 12.80 -11.01 7.85
CA LYS A 46 13.71 -9.94 7.43
C LYS A 46 13.73 -9.72 5.92
N ILE A 47 13.84 -10.82 5.15
CA ILE A 47 13.85 -10.78 3.69
C ILE A 47 12.47 -10.39 3.14
N GLN A 48 11.38 -10.85 3.77
CA GLN A 48 10.04 -10.42 3.39
C GLN A 48 9.84 -8.91 3.56
N ALA A 49 10.35 -8.33 4.65
CA ALA A 49 10.30 -6.89 4.88
C ALA A 49 11.11 -6.11 3.84
N GLU A 50 12.32 -6.58 3.51
CA GLU A 50 13.17 -5.99 2.46
C GLU A 50 12.48 -6.04 1.09
N LEU A 51 11.82 -7.15 0.74
CA LEU A 51 11.04 -7.28 -0.50
C LEU A 51 9.89 -6.27 -0.58
N VAL A 52 9.15 -6.08 0.53
CA VAL A 52 8.06 -5.08 0.59
C VAL A 52 8.61 -3.67 0.36
N LEU A 53 9.74 -3.31 0.97
CA LEU A 53 10.39 -2.01 0.78
C LEU A 53 10.89 -1.82 -0.65
N ALA A 54 11.52 -2.83 -1.24
CA ALA A 54 11.98 -2.79 -2.63
C ALA A 54 10.82 -2.61 -3.61
N CYS A 55 9.73 -3.36 -3.43
CA CYS A 55 8.52 -3.23 -4.25
C CYS A 55 7.82 -1.89 -4.06
N ALA A 56 7.82 -1.32 -2.85
CA ALA A 56 7.32 0.03 -2.60
C ALA A 56 8.15 1.09 -3.32
N GLY A 57 9.48 1.00 -3.23
CA GLY A 57 10.41 1.86 -3.95
C GLY A 57 10.21 1.80 -5.46
N LEU A 58 10.16 0.59 -6.02
CA LEU A 58 9.93 0.36 -7.45
C LEU A 58 8.56 0.87 -7.90
N HIS A 59 7.49 0.62 -7.13
CA HIS A 59 6.16 1.15 -7.44
C HIS A 59 6.15 2.68 -7.44
N ASN A 60 6.80 3.30 -6.44
CA ASN A 60 6.88 4.76 -6.34
C ASN A 60 7.70 5.36 -7.49
N TYR A 61 8.81 4.73 -7.86
CA TYR A 61 9.62 5.13 -9.01
C TYR A 61 8.80 5.04 -10.31
N LEU A 62 8.22 3.87 -10.61
CA LEU A 62 7.38 3.68 -11.79
C LEU A 62 6.17 4.62 -11.78
N ARG A 63 5.58 4.96 -10.64
CA ARG A 63 4.49 5.94 -10.56
C ARG A 63 4.95 7.38 -10.83
N LYS A 64 6.19 7.73 -10.48
CA LYS A 64 6.80 9.03 -10.82
C LYS A 64 7.12 9.08 -12.31
N GLU A 65 7.81 8.07 -12.82
CA GLU A 65 8.22 8.00 -14.23
C GLU A 65 7.03 7.79 -15.18
N CYS A 66 6.09 6.91 -14.85
CA CYS A 66 4.90 6.67 -15.66
C CYS A 66 3.87 7.80 -15.56
N ARG A 67 3.96 8.71 -14.57
CA ARG A 67 3.25 10.00 -14.64
C ARG A 67 3.74 10.87 -15.80
N SER A 68 4.93 10.59 -16.35
CA SER A 68 5.40 11.16 -17.62
C SER A 68 4.98 10.35 -18.86
N MET A 69 4.47 9.11 -18.71
CA MET A 69 4.04 8.24 -19.83
C MET A 69 2.51 8.04 -19.93
N ASN A 70 1.69 8.68 -19.10
CA ASN A 70 0.23 8.69 -19.27
C ASN A 70 -0.26 9.85 -20.18
N PHE A 71 0.60 10.35 -21.08
CA PHE A 71 0.23 11.36 -22.09
C PHE A 71 0.46 10.88 -23.54
N GLN A 72 0.63 9.57 -23.77
CA GLN A 72 0.87 9.02 -25.11
C GLN A 72 0.03 7.75 -25.38
N LEU A 73 -1.20 7.70 -24.86
CA LEU A 73 -2.23 6.78 -25.37
C LEU A 73 -3.58 7.52 -25.36
N ASN A 74 -3.73 8.44 -26.32
CA ASN A 74 -5.00 8.81 -26.94
C ASN A 74 -4.93 8.40 -28.41
#